data_AF-A0A9D0GEI0-F1
#
_entry.id   AF-A0A9D0GEI0-F1
#
_cell.length_a   1.000
_cell.length_b   1.000
_cell.length_c   1.000
_cell.angle_alpha   90.00
_cell.angle_beta   90.00
_cell.angle_gamma   90.00
#
_symmetry.space_group_name_H-M   'P 1'
#
loop_
_entity.id
_entity.type
_entity.pdbx_description
1 polymer ?
#
loop_
_entity_poly.entity_id
_entity_poly.type
_entity_poly.pdbx_seq_one_letter_code
_entity_poly.pdbx_strand_id
1 'polypeptide(L)' 'YWDGTPYPFPALEVPEVDPTGAGDIFAAVFFSTLASGQTPLRAARFAACVASRSVTRRGLDGVPRPADLSFCETMVQAMS' A
#
# COMPACT_ATOMS: atom_id res chain seq x y z
N TYR A 1 -14.01 5.68 2.23
CA TYR A 1 -15.43 5.48 1.88
C TYR A 1 -15.50 5.02 0.44
N TRP A 2 -16.34 4.02 0.18
CA TRP A 2 -16.65 3.55 -1.17
C TRP A 2 -18.16 3.40 -1.24
N ASP A 3 -18.78 4.10 -2.21
CA ASP A 3 -20.23 4.15 -2.37
C ASP A 3 -21.00 4.48 -1.07
N GLY A 4 -20.60 5.58 -0.41
CA GLY A 4 -21.16 6.02 0.87
C GLY A 4 -20.82 5.15 2.09
N THR A 5 -20.22 3.98 1.89
CA THR A 5 -19.92 3.03 2.97
C THR A 5 -18.47 3.16 3.44
N PRO A 6 -18.19 3.27 4.75
CA PRO A 6 -16.84 3.22 5.27
C PRO A 6 -16.32 1.78 5.21
N TYR A 7 -15.15 1.59 4.59
CA TYR A 7 -14.44 0.32 4.58
C TYR A 7 -13.09 0.52 5.28
N PRO A 8 -12.89 -0.05 6.47
CA PRO A 8 -11.58 -0.06 7.10
C PRO A 8 -10.64 -0.98 6.31
N PHE A 9 -9.40 -0.55 6.17
CA PHE A 9 -8.31 -1.36 5.68
C PHE A 9 -7.13 -1.16 6.65
N PRO A 10 -6.76 -2.19 7.43
CA PRO A 10 -5.61 -2.05 8.31
C PRO A 10 -4.34 -1.95 7.48
N ALA A 11 -3.38 -1.16 7.96
CA ALA A 11 -2.01 -1.23 7.48
C ALA A 11 -1.39 -2.58 7.87
N LEU A 12 -0.40 -3.03 7.11
CA LEU A 12 0.39 -4.19 7.51
C LEU A 12 1.23 -3.82 8.74
N GLU A 13 1.15 -4.63 9.79
CA GLU A 13 2.00 -4.47 10.98
C GLU A 13 3.45 -4.84 10.65
N VAL A 14 4.36 -3.87 10.82
CA VAL A 14 5.78 -4.01 10.54
C VAL A 14 6.61 -3.20 11.54
N PRO A 15 7.90 -3.54 11.75
CA PRO A 15 8.81 -2.68 12.50
C PRO A 15 9.07 -1.37 11.75
N GLU A 16 8.69 -0.24 12.34
CA GLU A 16 8.96 1.09 11.79
C GLU A 16 10.42 1.49 12.03
N VAL A 17 11.09 1.99 10.99
CA VAL A 17 12.46 2.50 11.00
C VAL A 17 12.51 3.96 10.55
N ASP A 18 11.80 4.32 9.49
CA ASP A 18 11.70 5.69 8.97
C ASP A 18 10.36 5.88 8.22
N PRO A 19 9.42 6.69 8.73
CA PRO A 19 8.11 6.87 8.10
C PRO A 19 8.14 7.86 6.91
N THR A 20 9.28 8.49 6.63
CA THR A 20 9.40 9.52 5.59
C THR A 20 8.96 8.97 4.23
N GLY A 21 8.07 9.70 3.55
CA GLY A 21 7.59 9.36 2.21
C GLY A 21 6.55 8.22 2.15
N ALA A 22 6.17 7.60 3.27
CA ALA A 22 5.15 6.55 3.28
C ALA A 22 3.79 7.04 2.74
N GLY A 23 3.43 8.29 3.02
CA GLY A 23 2.22 8.94 2.47
C GLY A 23 2.28 9.16 0.96
N ASP A 24 3.44 9.59 0.44
CA ASP A 24 3.65 9.79 -1.00
C ASP A 24 3.61 8.44 -1.73
N ILE A 25 4.23 7.41 -1.16
CA ILE A 25 4.18 6.04 -1.67
C ILE A 25 2.75 5.53 -1.67
N PHE A 26 2.00 5.71 -0.58
CA PHE A 26 0.59 5.34 -0.51
C PHE A 26 -0.20 6.03 -1.64
N ALA A 27 -0.08 7.35 -1.77
CA ALA A 27 -0.81 8.12 -2.78
C ALA A 27 -0.45 7.66 -4.19
N ALA A 28 0.83 7.51 -4.50
CA ALA A 28 1.31 7.07 -5.81
C ALA A 28 0.77 5.68 -6.18
N VAL A 29 0.89 4.71 -5.26
CA VAL A 29 0.42 3.34 -5.48
C VAL A 29 -1.11 3.31 -5.57
N PHE A 30 -1.82 4.02 -4.70
CA PHE A 30 -3.28 4.08 -4.68
C PHE A 30 -3.83 4.62 -6.00
N PHE A 31 -3.37 5.81 -6.44
CA PHE A 31 -3.86 6.44 -7.66
C PHE A 31 -3.43 5.68 -8.91
N SER A 32 -2.21 5.12 -8.95
CA SER A 32 -1.78 4.28 -10.07
C SER A 32 -2.64 3.02 -10.19
N THR A 33 -2.95 2.37 -9.06
CA THR A 33 -3.75 1.14 -9.05
C THR A 33 -5.20 1.45 -9.41
N LEU A 34 -5.76 2.55 -8.90
CA LEU A 34 -7.10 3.01 -9.27
C LEU A 34 -7.20 3.37 -10.76
N ALA A 35 -6.20 4.06 -11.31
CA ALA A 35 -6.14 4.40 -12.73
C ALA A 35 -6.06 3.16 -13.64
N SER A 36 -5.54 2.04 -13.12
CA SER A 36 -5.54 0.76 -13.84
C SER A 36 -6.91 0.03 -13.85
N GLY A 37 -7.95 0.63 -13.28
CA GLY A 37 -9.32 0.10 -13.28
C GLY A 37 -9.65 -0.81 -12.09
N GLN A 38 -8.78 -0.88 -11.08
CA GLN A 38 -9.05 -1.62 -9.85
C GLN A 38 -10.04 -0.87 -8.94
N THR A 39 -10.75 -1.61 -8.09
CA THR A 39 -11.65 -1.00 -7.10
C THR A 39 -10.87 -0.16 -6.08
N PRO A 40 -11.45 0.93 -5.53
CA PRO A 40 -10.76 1.70 -4.49
C PRO A 40 -10.40 0.89 -3.26
N LEU A 41 -11.19 -0.13 -2.91
CA LEU A 41 -10.86 -1.01 -1.79
C LEU A 41 -9.60 -1.84 -2.07
N ARG A 42 -9.47 -2.41 -3.29
CA ARG A 42 -8.25 -3.14 -3.68
C ARG A 42 -7.05 -2.20 -3.73
N ALA A 43 -7.22 -1.02 -4.35
CA ALA A 43 -6.17 -0.02 -4.44
C ALA A 43 -5.70 0.45 -3.05
N ALA A 44 -6.62 0.68 -2.11
CA ALA A 44 -6.30 1.08 -0.75
C ALA A 44 -5.53 0.01 0.02
N ARG A 45 -5.95 -1.26 -0.07
CA ARG A 45 -5.24 -2.39 0.57
C ARG A 45 -3.83 -2.58 -0.01
N PHE A 46 -3.70 -2.50 -1.33
CA PHE A 46 -2.41 -2.63 -2.00
C PHE A 46 -1.46 -1.48 -1.61
N ALA A 47 -1.94 -0.24 -1.68
CA ALA A 47 -1.18 0.94 -1.27
C ALA A 47 -0.77 0.89 0.20
N ALA A 48 -1.67 0.47 1.10
CA ALA A 48 -1.36 0.33 2.53
C ALA A 48 -0.25 -0.70 2.77
N CYS A 49 -0.29 -1.85 2.10
CA CYS A 49 0.76 -2.85 2.21
C CYS A 49 2.13 -2.31 1.72
N VAL A 50 2.15 -1.65 0.55
CA VAL A 50 3.40 -1.13 -0.02
C VAL A 50 3.98 -0.01 0.84
N ALA A 51 3.14 0.90 1.35
CA ALA A 51 3.54 1.97 2.26
C ALA A 51 4.01 1.42 3.61
N SER A 52 3.35 0.41 4.19
CA SER A 52 3.88 -0.25 5.40
C SER A 52 5.29 -0.80 5.15
N ARG A 53 5.54 -1.45 4.02
CA ARG A 53 6.87 -1.99 3.73
C ARG A 53 7.93 -0.92 3.51
N SER A 54 7.58 0.30 3.11
CA SER A 54 8.55 1.38 2.94
C SER A 54 9.12 1.84 4.27
N VAL A 55 8.30 1.86 5.34
CA VAL A 55 8.75 2.38 6.64
C VAL A 55 9.81 1.52 7.33
N THR A 56 10.05 0.31 6.82
CA THR A 56 11.05 -0.64 7.36
C THR A 56 12.49 -0.31 6.98
N ARG A 57 12.72 0.72 6.16
CA ARG A 57 14.02 1.10 5.59
C ARG A 57 14.20 2.62 5.64
N ARG A 58 15.45 3.10 5.70
CA ARG A 58 15.76 4.53 5.85
C ARG A 58 15.84 5.27 4.52
N GLY A 59 15.30 6.48 4.46
CA GLY A 59 15.42 7.38 3.31
C GLY A 59 15.07 6.69 1.98
N LEU A 60 15.95 6.81 0.98
CA LEU A 60 15.72 6.27 -0.36
C LEU A 60 15.67 4.73 -0.40
N ASP A 61 16.20 4.04 0.61
CA ASP A 61 16.04 2.58 0.70
C ASP A 61 14.57 2.19 0.94
N GLY A 62 13.74 3.11 1.41
CA GLY A 62 12.29 2.95 1.58
C GLY A 62 11.50 2.87 0.26
N VAL A 63 12.09 3.25 -0.88
CA VAL A 63 11.41 3.17 -2.17
C VAL A 63 10.97 1.71 -2.47
N PRO A 64 9.73 1.48 -2.91
CA PRO A 64 9.24 0.14 -3.20
C PRO A 64 10.06 -0.56 -4.27
N ARG A 65 10.43 -1.81 -4.01
CA ARG A 65 11.09 -2.69 -4.98
C ARG A 65 10.07 -3.61 -5.64
N PRO A 66 10.35 -4.18 -6.83
CA PRO A 66 9.44 -5.15 -7.47
C PRO A 66 8.99 -6.29 -6.54
N ALA A 67 9.89 -6.78 -5.67
CA ALA A 67 9.57 -7.80 -4.69
C ALA A 67 8.53 -7.34 -3.63
N ASP A 68 8.53 -6.05 -3.27
CA ASP A 68 7.53 -5.49 -2.35
C ASP A 68 6.15 -5.50 -3.02
N LEU A 69 6.08 -5.15 -4.31
CA LEU A 69 4.85 -5.16 -5.10
C LEU A 69 4.31 -6.60 -5.25
N SER A 70 5.15 -7.56 -5.65
CA SER A 70 4.74 -8.96 -5.80
C SER A 70 4.24 -9.58 -4.49
N PHE A 71 4.88 -9.23 -3.37
CA PHE A 71 4.44 -9.66 -2.04
C PHE A 71 3.06 -9.09 -1.70
N CYS A 72 2.87 -7.78 -1.88
CA CYS A 72 1.60 -7.13 -1.58
C CYS A 72 0.48 -7.56 -2.51
N GLU A 73 0.77 -7.88 -3.77
CA GLU A 73 -0.21 -8.43 -4.71
C GLU A 73 -0.74 -9.78 -4.25
N THR A 74 0.16 -10.69 -3.84
CA THR A 74 -0.21 -11.99 -3.26
C THR A 74 -1.07 -11.83 -2.01
N MET A 75 -0.71 -10.89 -1.13
CA MET A 75 -1.46 -10.63 0.10
C MET A 75 -2.87 -10.13 -0.16
N VAL A 76 -3.04 -9.16 -1.06
CA VAL A 76 -4.35 -8.58 -1.38
C VAL A 76 -5.26 -9.62 -2.04
N GLN A 77 -4.70 -10.51 -2.87
CA GLN A 77 -5.45 -11.63 -3.47
C GLN A 77 -5.95 -12.63 -2.42
N ALA A 78 -5.19 -12.89 -1.37
CA ALA A 78 -5.60 -13.79 -0.28
C ALA A 78 -6.69 -13.19 0.64
N MET A 79 -6.95 -11.88 0.56
CA MET A 79 -7.96 -11.16 1.36
C MET A 79 -9.23 -10.80 0.56
N SER A 80 -9.35 -11.32 -0.66
CA SER A 80 -10.46 -11.11 -1.60
C SER A 80 -11.45 -12.28 -1.53
#